data_AF-A0A2J5HU81-F1
#
_entry.id   AF-A0A2J5HU81-F1
#
_cell.length_a   1.000
_cell.length_b   1.000
_cell.length_c   1.000
_cell.angle_alpha   90.00
_cell.angle_beta   90.00
_cell.angle_gamma   90.00
#
_symmetry.space_group_name_H-M   'P 1'
#
loop_
_entity.id
_entity.type
_entity.pdbx_description
1 polymer ?
#
loop_
_entity_poly.entity_id
_entity_poly.type
_entity_poly.pdbx_seq_one_letter_code
_entity_poly.pdbx_strand_id
1 'polypeptide(L)'
;MSTAVSQGNGLVRPRPVPGMKKPDSSSDIPLDRTMSDSSGYSTPLAEDAPPSAHSLSTARKQARARNRMFYSIDYVPRVSHFDPRSDYHNFRGFFTLFWISLFIMVVTTMLRNIKDTGSPLRVRVWTLLSANVWSMGISDLAMVVTSGISLPLQYIFKRGWVRWSKGGMVLQSLFEAAWLGLWVNWPFMLQWTWTAQVFFTLHTLTFLMKIHSYGFYNGHLSETQHRLSSLDSNDTKDASMAAAVHYPEPSPQRGSLHEQRRPQPSKRRSNSIVELREDLAKELTSPLGNVTYPQNLTLANYVDFSFCPTLCYELEYPRSPTRSWTEVSLKTLAVFGCIFLLTLVSEEFILPVLSEANVQLHLTDNPADRALILAETISMLLFPFMVTFLLVFLVIFEYVLGAFAELTCFADRHFYSDWWNSCDWLEFSREWNIPVHHFLRRHVYFSSLSQFSKPVAMVITFLVSAVAHELVMGCITKKLRGYGFGAMMLQLPIVAVQKSKYFRGKTTLNNLFFWLSMIFGLSLMCALYVLV
;
A
#
# COMPACT_ATOMS: atom_id res chain seq x y z
N MET A 1 -51.76 67.64 -19.71
CA MET A 1 -52.45 67.37 -20.99
C MET A 1 -51.60 66.37 -21.75
N SER A 2 -51.91 65.08 -21.60
CA SER A 2 -52.67 64.26 -22.57
C SER A 2 -51.68 63.45 -23.44
N THR A 3 -51.41 62.17 -23.13
CA THR A 3 -52.16 60.92 -23.42
C THR A 3 -51.91 60.32 -24.81
N ALA A 4 -51.41 59.08 -24.83
CA ALA A 4 -51.81 57.89 -25.62
C ALA A 4 -50.64 56.88 -25.56
N VAL A 5 -50.66 55.77 -24.79
CA VAL A 5 -51.41 54.50 -24.88
C VAL A 5 -51.32 53.78 -26.24
N SER A 6 -50.52 52.71 -26.28
CA SER A 6 -50.97 51.39 -26.76
C SER A 6 -50.01 50.29 -26.29
N GLN A 7 -50.59 49.17 -25.85
CA GLN A 7 -49.96 48.02 -25.18
C GLN A 7 -49.38 47.00 -26.18
N GLY A 8 -48.34 46.29 -25.73
CA GLY A 8 -47.90 45.02 -26.30
C GLY A 8 -47.16 44.21 -25.23
N ASN A 9 -47.83 43.19 -24.69
CA ASN A 9 -47.37 42.33 -23.60
C ASN A 9 -46.03 41.62 -23.90
N GLY A 10 -45.06 41.79 -23.00
CA GLY A 10 -43.85 40.97 -22.92
C GLY A 10 -43.41 40.84 -21.46
N LEU A 11 -43.86 39.77 -20.81
CA LEU A 11 -43.63 39.48 -19.39
C LEU A 11 -42.14 39.42 -19.03
N VAL A 12 -41.79 40.27 -18.06
CA VAL A 12 -40.52 40.35 -17.34
C VAL A 12 -40.28 39.05 -16.54
N ARG A 13 -39.11 38.43 -16.71
CA ARG A 13 -38.64 37.32 -15.88
C ARG A 13 -37.95 37.89 -14.61
N PRO A 14 -38.39 37.55 -13.38
CA PRO A 14 -37.68 37.94 -12.17
C PRO A 14 -36.54 36.96 -11.83
N ARG A 15 -35.51 37.52 -11.21
CA ARG A 15 -34.34 36.86 -10.58
C ARG A 15 -34.77 35.96 -9.40
N PRO A 16 -34.29 34.72 -9.26
CA PRO A 16 -34.63 33.88 -8.10
C PRO A 16 -33.70 34.12 -6.90
N VAL A 17 -34.31 34.15 -5.71
CA VAL A 17 -33.72 34.14 -4.37
C VAL A 17 -33.52 32.68 -3.91
N PRO A 18 -32.55 32.34 -3.05
CA PRO A 18 -32.17 30.95 -2.76
C PRO A 18 -33.14 30.28 -1.78
N GLY A 19 -33.65 29.11 -2.16
CA GLY A 19 -34.52 28.27 -1.32
C GLY A 19 -33.99 26.83 -1.20
N MET A 20 -33.84 26.39 0.06
CA MET A 20 -33.89 25.02 0.61
C MET A 20 -33.48 23.83 -0.29
N LYS A 21 -32.34 23.21 0.08
CA LYS A 21 -31.87 21.90 -0.40
C LYS A 21 -32.85 20.77 -0.04
N LYS A 22 -33.45 20.15 -1.06
CA LYS A 22 -34.00 18.78 -1.03
C LYS A 22 -32.88 17.77 -1.40
N PRO A 23 -32.96 16.52 -0.94
CA PRO A 23 -31.87 15.55 -1.05
C PRO A 23 -31.77 15.00 -2.48
N ASP A 24 -30.55 15.00 -3.02
CA ASP A 24 -30.25 14.46 -4.34
C ASP A 24 -30.57 12.96 -4.40
N SER A 25 -31.32 12.64 -5.44
CA SER A 25 -31.63 11.32 -5.95
C SER A 25 -30.36 10.51 -6.22
N SER A 26 -30.37 9.28 -5.75
CA SER A 26 -29.46 8.20 -6.09
C SER A 26 -29.16 8.15 -7.58
N SER A 27 -27.88 8.23 -7.93
CA SER A 27 -27.37 7.82 -9.23
C SER A 27 -27.47 6.30 -9.35
N ASP A 28 -28.59 5.85 -9.93
CA ASP A 28 -28.74 4.48 -10.42
C ASP A 28 -27.70 4.24 -11.52
N ILE A 29 -26.64 3.50 -11.17
CA ILE A 29 -25.71 2.93 -12.14
C ILE A 29 -26.45 1.83 -12.89
N PRO A 30 -26.45 1.80 -14.24
CA PRO A 30 -27.17 0.78 -14.99
C PRO A 30 -26.63 -0.62 -14.67
N LEU A 31 -27.45 -1.41 -13.97
CA LEU A 31 -27.37 -2.86 -13.85
C LEU A 31 -27.69 -3.49 -15.22
N ASP A 32 -26.77 -3.39 -16.18
CA ASP A 32 -26.76 -4.25 -17.37
C ASP A 32 -25.50 -3.97 -18.22
N ARG A 33 -24.36 -4.52 -17.81
CA ARG A 33 -23.18 -4.80 -18.65
C ARG A 33 -22.07 -5.44 -17.83
N THR A 34 -22.28 -6.68 -17.39
CA THR A 34 -21.22 -7.69 -17.11
C THR A 34 -21.81 -9.09 -16.98
N MET A 35 -22.97 -9.38 -17.60
CA MET A 35 -23.54 -10.74 -17.65
C MET A 35 -22.98 -11.60 -18.80
N SER A 36 -21.97 -11.14 -19.53
CA SER A 36 -21.28 -11.94 -20.54
C SER A 36 -19.87 -12.22 -20.09
N ASP A 37 -19.67 -13.43 -19.54
CA ASP A 37 -18.49 -14.31 -19.69
C ASP A 37 -18.29 -15.23 -18.47
N SER A 38 -19.38 -15.87 -18.03
CA SER A 38 -19.32 -17.10 -17.24
C SER A 38 -20.16 -18.16 -17.94
N SER A 39 -19.63 -18.71 -19.04
CA SER A 39 -20.14 -19.94 -19.66
C SER A 39 -19.64 -21.20 -18.92
N GLY A 40 -19.68 -21.16 -17.59
CA GLY A 40 -19.53 -22.36 -16.78
C GLY A 40 -20.91 -22.97 -16.57
N TYR A 41 -21.19 -24.13 -17.20
CA TYR A 41 -22.29 -24.99 -16.80
C TYR A 41 -22.07 -25.37 -15.33
N SER A 42 -22.70 -24.66 -14.40
CA SER A 42 -22.73 -25.08 -13.00
C SER A 42 -23.59 -26.34 -12.92
N THR A 43 -22.96 -27.50 -12.74
CA THR A 43 -23.65 -28.78 -12.53
C THR A 43 -24.65 -28.61 -11.39
N PRO A 44 -25.93 -28.96 -11.58
CA PRO A 44 -26.91 -28.90 -10.50
C PRO A 44 -26.43 -29.79 -9.35
N LEU A 45 -26.35 -29.22 -8.15
CA LEU A 45 -26.03 -29.96 -6.93
C LEU A 45 -27.14 -30.96 -6.65
N ALA A 46 -26.77 -32.18 -6.26
CA ALA A 46 -27.73 -33.19 -5.79
C ALA A 46 -28.50 -32.66 -4.57
N GLU A 47 -29.78 -32.99 -4.46
CA GLU A 47 -30.63 -32.57 -3.32
C GLU A 47 -30.12 -33.14 -1.99
N ASP A 48 -29.34 -34.23 -2.03
CA ASP A 48 -28.72 -34.87 -0.86
C ASP A 48 -27.37 -34.26 -0.44
N ALA A 49 -26.92 -33.18 -1.09
CA ALA A 49 -25.66 -32.52 -0.76
C ALA A 49 -25.73 -31.87 0.64
N PRO A 50 -24.60 -31.78 1.39
CA PRO A 50 -24.60 -31.17 2.71
C PRO A 50 -25.07 -29.70 2.62
N PRO A 51 -25.77 -29.18 3.65
CA PRO A 51 -26.29 -27.81 3.65
C PRO A 51 -25.24 -26.74 3.36
N SER A 52 -23.97 -26.95 3.76
CA SER A 52 -22.85 -26.08 3.41
C SER A 52 -22.53 -26.01 1.91
N ALA A 53 -22.73 -27.10 1.16
CA ALA A 53 -22.51 -27.11 -0.29
C ALA A 53 -23.56 -26.26 -1.00
N HIS A 54 -24.81 -26.31 -0.52
CA HIS A 54 -25.87 -25.41 -0.99
C HIS A 54 -25.53 -23.95 -0.64
N SER A 55 -25.09 -23.64 0.58
CA SER A 55 -24.74 -22.26 0.96
C SER A 55 -23.53 -21.71 0.19
N LEU A 56 -22.53 -22.55 -0.12
CA LEU A 56 -21.42 -22.17 -1.00
C LEU A 56 -21.88 -21.89 -2.43
N SER A 57 -22.82 -22.68 -2.94
CA SER A 57 -23.37 -22.47 -4.29
C SER A 57 -24.21 -21.19 -4.40
N THR A 58 -25.01 -20.87 -3.37
CA THR A 58 -25.78 -19.63 -3.31
C THR A 58 -24.87 -18.43 -3.10
N ALA A 59 -23.84 -18.55 -2.25
CA ALA A 59 -22.83 -17.52 -2.04
C ALA A 59 -22.05 -17.19 -3.33
N ARG A 60 -21.74 -18.18 -4.18
CA ARG A 60 -21.16 -17.93 -5.52
C ARG A 60 -22.10 -17.14 -6.43
N LYS A 61 -23.40 -17.45 -6.41
CA LYS A 61 -24.42 -16.76 -7.22
C LYS A 61 -24.74 -15.35 -6.70
N GLN A 62 -24.62 -15.13 -5.40
CA GLN A 62 -24.85 -13.85 -4.71
C GLN A 62 -23.56 -13.06 -4.45
N ALA A 63 -22.49 -13.35 -5.20
CA ALA A 63 -21.20 -12.69 -5.10
C ALA A 63 -21.29 -11.25 -5.63
N ARG A 64 -21.94 -10.38 -4.84
CA ARG A 64 -21.85 -8.92 -4.77
C ARG A 64 -22.90 -8.46 -3.73
N ALA A 65 -22.48 -7.62 -2.78
CA ALA A 65 -23.34 -6.86 -1.85
C ALA A 65 -23.75 -7.46 -0.47
N ARG A 66 -22.82 -8.01 0.34
CA ARG A 66 -22.93 -7.97 1.84
C ARG A 66 -21.55 -7.99 2.51
N ASN A 67 -21.52 -7.45 3.73
CA ASN A 67 -20.35 -7.28 4.62
C ASN A 67 -19.61 -8.60 4.88
N ARG A 68 -18.28 -8.56 4.74
CA ARG A 68 -17.38 -9.68 5.04
C ARG A 68 -16.98 -9.72 6.51
N MET A 69 -16.55 -10.88 6.97
CA MET A 69 -16.02 -11.04 8.33
C MET A 69 -14.60 -10.49 8.39
N PHE A 70 -13.76 -10.82 7.41
CA PHE A 70 -12.41 -10.29 7.29
C PHE A 70 -12.40 -8.91 6.62
N TYR A 71 -11.50 -8.03 7.04
CA TYR A 71 -11.36 -6.73 6.39
C TYR A 71 -10.80 -6.92 4.97
N SER A 72 -11.66 -6.86 3.96
CA SER A 72 -11.27 -6.95 2.55
C SER A 72 -10.97 -5.58 1.98
N ILE A 73 -9.94 -5.49 1.14
CA ILE A 73 -9.67 -4.29 0.35
C ILE A 73 -10.47 -4.39 -0.94
N ASP A 74 -11.24 -3.33 -1.24
CA ASP A 74 -12.03 -3.28 -2.46
C ASP A 74 -11.15 -2.85 -3.64
N TYR A 75 -10.63 -3.84 -4.36
CA TYR A 75 -9.85 -3.61 -5.57
C TYR A 75 -10.80 -3.34 -6.74
N VAL A 76 -10.67 -2.16 -7.34
CA VAL A 76 -11.52 -1.71 -8.45
C VAL A 76 -10.65 -1.33 -9.64
N PRO A 77 -11.05 -1.61 -10.89
CA PRO A 77 -10.33 -1.14 -12.08
C PRO A 77 -10.18 0.38 -12.07
N ARG A 78 -8.94 0.88 -11.94
CA ARG A 78 -8.61 2.31 -11.85
C ARG A 78 -7.24 2.56 -12.49
N VAL A 79 -7.06 3.74 -13.06
CA VAL A 79 -5.77 4.18 -13.63
C VAL A 79 -4.99 5.04 -12.63
N SER A 80 -3.67 5.11 -12.80
CA SER A 80 -2.82 6.00 -11.99
C SER A 80 -3.16 7.47 -12.26
N HIS A 81 -2.87 8.37 -11.32
CA HIS A 81 -3.11 9.81 -11.48
C HIS A 81 -2.29 10.44 -12.61
N PHE A 82 -1.09 9.92 -12.90
CA PHE A 82 -0.25 10.41 -14.01
C PHE A 82 -0.49 9.67 -15.33
N ASP A 83 -1.39 8.68 -15.39
CA ASP A 83 -1.78 8.03 -16.65
C ASP A 83 -2.52 9.06 -17.53
N PRO A 84 -2.19 9.15 -18.84
CA PRO A 84 -2.89 10.05 -19.77
C PRO A 84 -4.41 9.87 -19.82
N ARG A 85 -4.92 8.68 -19.45
CA ARG A 85 -6.36 8.34 -19.41
C ARG A 85 -7.03 8.68 -18.08
N SER A 86 -6.30 9.25 -17.13
CA SER A 86 -6.86 9.67 -15.84
C SER A 86 -7.68 10.94 -15.97
N ASP A 87 -8.79 11.04 -15.23
CA ASP A 87 -9.61 12.25 -15.13
C ASP A 87 -8.87 13.42 -14.43
N TYR A 88 -7.67 13.16 -13.88
CA TYR A 88 -6.86 14.14 -13.15
C TYR A 88 -5.90 14.91 -14.06
N HIS A 89 -6.40 15.91 -14.81
CA HIS A 89 -5.59 16.63 -15.81
C HIS A 89 -4.87 17.91 -15.35
N ASN A 90 -5.22 18.46 -14.18
CA ASN A 90 -4.80 19.81 -13.77
C ASN A 90 -3.28 20.00 -13.56
N PHE A 91 -2.49 18.92 -13.47
CA PHE A 91 -1.04 18.96 -13.19
C PHE A 91 -0.15 18.64 -14.40
N ARG A 92 -0.72 18.41 -15.59
CA ARG A 92 0.05 17.97 -16.78
C ARG A 92 1.15 18.97 -17.18
N GLY A 93 0.88 20.27 -17.06
CA GLY A 93 1.84 21.33 -17.37
C GLY A 93 3.04 21.33 -16.43
N PHE A 94 2.81 21.28 -15.12
CA PHE A 94 3.86 21.21 -14.11
C PHE A 94 4.68 19.92 -14.22
N PHE A 95 4.03 18.80 -14.50
CA PHE A 95 4.72 17.53 -14.74
C PHE A 95 5.65 17.62 -15.96
N THR A 96 5.20 18.21 -17.06
CA THR A 96 6.04 18.42 -18.26
C THR A 96 7.20 19.37 -17.96
N LEU A 97 6.94 20.46 -17.22
CA LEU A 97 7.97 21.42 -16.81
C LEU A 97 9.04 20.79 -15.91
N PHE A 98 8.65 19.89 -15.01
CA PHE A 98 9.57 19.14 -14.17
C PHE A 98 10.56 18.32 -15.02
N TRP A 99 10.06 17.59 -16.03
CA TRP A 99 10.91 16.84 -16.95
C TRP A 99 11.83 17.72 -17.80
N ILE A 100 11.32 18.85 -18.30
CA ILE A 100 12.15 19.82 -19.04
C ILE A 100 13.25 20.37 -18.14
N SER A 101 12.94 20.70 -16.88
CA SER A 101 13.91 21.21 -15.90
C SER A 101 14.99 20.18 -15.59
N LEU A 102 14.62 18.92 -15.41
CA LEU A 102 15.56 17.81 -15.23
C LEU A 102 16.44 17.61 -16.46
N PHE A 103 15.87 17.68 -17.66
CA PHE A 103 16.64 17.57 -18.90
C PHE A 103 17.69 18.68 -19.02
N ILE A 104 17.30 19.94 -18.73
CA ILE A 104 18.23 21.08 -18.72
C ILE A 104 19.33 20.87 -17.69
N MET A 105 18.98 20.40 -16.49
CA MET A 105 19.94 20.08 -15.43
C MET A 105 20.96 19.03 -15.92
N VAL A 106 20.51 17.92 -16.51
CA VAL A 106 21.40 16.86 -17.04
C VAL A 106 22.34 17.43 -18.10
N VAL A 107 21.81 18.13 -19.10
CA VAL A 107 22.62 18.70 -20.20
C VAL A 107 23.67 19.67 -19.64
N THR A 108 23.27 20.54 -18.71
CA THR A 108 24.18 21.50 -18.09
C THR A 108 25.29 20.79 -17.31
N THR A 109 24.93 19.77 -16.54
CA THR A 109 25.89 18.94 -15.80
C THR A 109 26.85 18.21 -16.74
N MET A 110 26.35 17.61 -17.82
CA MET A 110 27.19 16.92 -18.80
C MET A 110 28.19 17.88 -19.46
N LEU A 111 27.75 19.08 -19.84
CA LEU A 111 28.63 20.10 -20.42
C LEU A 111 29.71 20.55 -19.42
N ARG A 112 29.36 20.72 -18.14
CA ARG A 112 30.34 21.01 -17.09
C ARG A 112 31.32 19.86 -16.90
N ASN A 113 30.85 18.62 -16.88
CA ASN A 113 31.72 17.44 -16.74
C ASN A 113 32.68 17.27 -17.92
N ILE A 114 32.23 17.55 -19.16
CA ILE A 114 33.12 17.55 -20.34
C ILE A 114 34.22 18.60 -20.16
N LYS A 115 33.88 19.79 -19.67
CA LYS A 115 34.86 20.87 -19.44
C LYS A 115 35.88 20.50 -18.35
N ASP A 116 35.43 19.92 -17.25
CA ASP A 116 36.26 19.71 -16.06
C ASP A 116 37.06 18.40 -16.11
N THR A 117 36.52 17.35 -16.72
CA THR A 117 37.10 15.98 -16.71
C THR A 117 37.40 15.42 -18.10
N GLY A 118 36.99 16.10 -19.17
CA GLY A 118 37.09 15.61 -20.55
C GLY A 118 36.06 14.53 -20.92
N SER A 119 35.19 14.12 -19.98
CA SER A 119 34.16 13.10 -20.18
C SER A 119 32.78 13.60 -19.73
N PRO A 120 31.67 13.22 -20.40
CA PRO A 120 30.35 13.71 -20.03
C PRO A 120 29.79 13.12 -18.73
N LEU A 121 30.26 11.94 -18.32
CA LEU A 121 29.78 11.20 -17.15
C LEU A 121 30.95 10.73 -16.30
N ARG A 122 30.82 10.87 -14.98
CA ARG A 122 31.78 10.32 -14.03
C ARG A 122 31.54 8.81 -13.90
N VAL A 123 32.60 8.02 -14.01
CA VAL A 123 32.52 6.54 -14.02
C VAL A 123 32.30 5.94 -12.60
N ARG A 124 32.31 6.77 -11.55
CA ARG A 124 32.43 6.32 -10.16
C ARG A 124 31.18 5.61 -9.61
N VAL A 125 29.96 6.05 -9.94
CA VAL A 125 28.75 5.38 -9.45
C VAL A 125 28.37 4.13 -10.25
N TRP A 126 28.74 4.04 -11.53
CA TRP A 126 28.47 2.84 -12.33
C TRP A 126 29.16 1.60 -11.75
N THR A 127 30.38 1.75 -11.21
CA THR A 127 31.10 0.65 -10.56
C THR A 127 30.42 0.21 -9.27
N LEU A 128 29.85 1.14 -8.48
CA LEU A 128 29.10 0.82 -7.26
C LEU A 128 27.77 0.10 -7.54
N LEU A 129 27.08 0.46 -8.62
CA LEU A 129 25.83 -0.19 -9.01
C LEU A 129 26.05 -1.58 -9.62
N SER A 130 27.16 -1.78 -10.35
CA SER A 130 27.45 -3.05 -11.05
C SER A 130 28.18 -4.10 -10.20
N ALA A 131 28.80 -3.72 -9.07
CA ALA A 131 29.70 -4.59 -8.30
C ALA A 131 29.07 -5.92 -7.81
N ASN A 132 27.82 -5.91 -7.32
CA ASN A 132 27.21 -7.09 -6.68
C ASN A 132 26.00 -7.66 -7.43
N VAL A 133 25.71 -7.22 -8.66
CA VAL A 133 24.44 -7.50 -9.35
C VAL A 133 24.14 -8.99 -9.50
N TRP A 134 25.13 -9.80 -9.89
CA TRP A 134 24.94 -11.25 -10.06
C TRP A 134 24.67 -11.98 -8.75
N SER A 135 25.51 -11.74 -7.74
CA SER A 135 25.32 -12.32 -6.40
C SER A 135 23.99 -11.91 -5.78
N MET A 136 23.61 -10.64 -5.98
CA MET A 136 22.34 -10.10 -5.53
C MET A 136 21.17 -10.78 -6.26
N GLY A 137 21.20 -10.88 -7.59
CA GLY A 137 20.12 -11.48 -8.38
C GLY A 137 19.87 -12.96 -8.06
N ILE A 138 20.93 -13.75 -7.86
CA ILE A 138 20.79 -15.17 -7.47
C ILE A 138 20.20 -15.27 -6.04
N SER A 139 20.70 -14.45 -5.11
CA SER A 139 20.19 -14.42 -3.74
C SER A 139 18.74 -13.95 -3.69
N ASP A 140 18.37 -13.00 -4.54
CA ASP A 140 17.01 -12.48 -4.68
C ASP A 140 16.05 -13.56 -5.16
N LEU A 141 16.44 -14.30 -6.20
CA LEU A 141 15.68 -15.45 -6.66
C LEU A 141 15.52 -16.50 -5.55
N ALA A 142 16.57 -16.79 -4.78
CA ALA A 142 16.50 -17.72 -3.66
C ALA A 142 15.56 -17.23 -2.53
N MET A 143 15.61 -15.93 -2.22
CA MET A 143 14.69 -15.29 -1.27
C MET A 143 13.23 -15.43 -1.74
N VAL A 144 12.95 -15.13 -3.01
CA VAL A 144 11.61 -15.29 -3.59
C VAL A 144 11.16 -16.75 -3.58
N VAL A 145 12.02 -17.69 -3.97
CA VAL A 145 11.68 -19.13 -3.96
C VAL A 145 11.38 -19.64 -2.55
N THR A 146 12.19 -19.26 -1.56
CA THR A 146 11.97 -19.66 -0.16
C THR A 146 10.71 -19.06 0.45
N SER A 147 10.23 -17.89 -0.04
CA SER A 147 8.92 -17.36 0.37
C SER A 147 7.76 -18.30 0.04
N GLY A 148 7.90 -19.09 -1.03
CA GLY A 148 6.94 -20.10 -1.48
C GLY A 148 6.71 -21.25 -0.49
N ILE A 149 7.54 -21.40 0.55
CA ILE A 149 7.33 -22.35 1.66
C ILE A 149 6.02 -22.03 2.42
N SER A 150 5.51 -20.80 2.32
CA SER A 150 4.17 -20.46 2.84
C SER A 150 3.05 -21.33 2.26
N LEU A 151 3.13 -21.75 0.99
CA LEU A 151 2.12 -22.59 0.35
C LEU A 151 2.00 -24.01 0.97
N PRO A 152 3.08 -24.81 1.11
CA PRO A 152 2.99 -26.11 1.79
C PRO A 152 2.57 -25.99 3.26
N LEU A 153 2.92 -24.90 3.96
CA LEU A 153 2.40 -24.65 5.31
C LEU A 153 0.86 -24.54 5.31
N GLN A 154 0.28 -23.81 4.35
CA GLN A 154 -1.19 -23.72 4.21
C GLN A 154 -1.84 -25.07 3.85
N TYR A 155 -1.16 -25.92 3.08
CA TYR A 155 -1.63 -27.29 2.82
C TYR A 155 -1.69 -28.15 4.10
N ILE A 156 -0.74 -27.97 5.02
CA ILE A 156 -0.73 -28.67 6.33
C ILE A 156 -1.94 -28.21 7.16
N PHE A 157 -2.24 -26.91 7.18
CA PHE A 157 -3.39 -26.37 7.91
C PHE A 157 -4.73 -26.83 7.33
N LYS A 158 -4.85 -26.86 5.99
CA LYS A 158 -6.02 -27.40 5.30
C LYS A 158 -6.28 -28.87 5.65
N ARG A 159 -5.23 -29.70 5.74
CA ARG A 159 -5.34 -31.13 6.08
C ARG A 159 -5.72 -31.37 7.54
N GLY A 160 -5.75 -30.33 8.38
CA GLY A 160 -6.11 -30.42 9.78
C GLY A 160 -5.04 -31.01 10.69
N TRP A 161 -3.79 -31.17 10.22
CA TRP A 161 -2.69 -31.67 11.04
C TRP A 161 -2.35 -30.71 12.19
N VAL A 162 -2.43 -29.41 11.92
CA VAL A 162 -2.27 -28.33 12.90
C VAL A 162 -3.39 -27.32 12.66
N ARG A 163 -4.21 -27.04 13.68
CA ARG A 163 -5.24 -25.99 13.57
C ARG A 163 -4.60 -24.62 13.60
N TRP A 164 -5.09 -23.71 12.75
CA TRP A 164 -4.63 -22.31 12.70
C TRP A 164 -4.70 -21.64 14.09
N SER A 165 -5.85 -21.80 14.76
CA SER A 165 -6.12 -21.29 16.10
C SER A 165 -5.30 -21.93 17.23
N LYS A 166 -4.87 -23.19 17.09
CA LYS A 166 -4.17 -23.97 18.15
C LYS A 166 -2.67 -24.16 17.91
N GLY A 167 -2.07 -23.40 17.00
CA GLY A 167 -0.62 -23.46 16.76
C GLY A 167 -0.16 -22.99 15.39
N GLY A 168 -1.03 -22.99 14.38
CA GLY A 168 -0.65 -22.58 13.01
C GLY A 168 -0.14 -21.15 12.93
N MET A 169 -0.74 -20.22 13.68
CA MET A 169 -0.24 -18.83 13.78
C MET A 169 1.19 -18.77 14.33
N VAL A 170 1.49 -19.51 15.41
CA VAL A 170 2.82 -19.52 16.02
C VAL A 170 3.85 -20.12 15.07
N LEU A 171 3.52 -21.23 14.40
CA LEU A 171 4.38 -21.86 13.42
C LEU A 171 4.70 -20.92 12.25
N GLN A 172 3.68 -20.23 11.72
CA GLN A 172 3.82 -19.24 10.65
C GLN A 172 4.71 -18.07 11.09
N SER A 173 4.49 -17.52 12.30
CA SER A 173 5.30 -16.41 12.82
C SER A 173 6.75 -16.80 13.10
N LEU A 174 7.01 -18.02 13.58
CA LEU A 174 8.38 -18.53 13.77
C LEU A 174 9.10 -18.69 12.43
N PHE A 175 8.41 -19.18 11.40
CA PHE A 175 8.93 -19.24 10.04
C PHE A 175 9.25 -17.83 9.51
N GLU A 176 8.33 -16.88 9.63
CA GLU A 176 8.52 -15.49 9.20
C GLU A 176 9.71 -14.83 9.91
N ALA A 177 9.86 -15.03 11.22
CA ALA A 177 10.97 -14.49 11.99
C ALA A 177 12.32 -15.09 11.59
N ALA A 178 12.39 -16.42 11.41
CA ALA A 178 13.59 -17.10 10.96
C ALA A 178 13.97 -16.71 9.52
N TRP A 179 12.98 -16.63 8.64
CA TRP A 179 13.15 -16.21 7.25
C TRP A 179 13.65 -14.77 7.16
N LEU A 180 13.05 -13.83 7.91
CA LEU A 180 13.50 -12.45 7.98
C LEU A 180 14.92 -12.34 8.52
N GLY A 181 15.21 -13.04 9.63
CA GLY A 181 16.53 -13.04 10.25
C GLY A 181 17.62 -13.53 9.29
N LEU A 182 17.35 -14.59 8.53
CA LEU A 182 18.29 -15.10 7.53
C LEU A 182 18.58 -14.06 6.44
N TRP A 183 17.53 -13.54 5.80
CA TRP A 183 17.68 -12.67 4.62
C TRP A 183 18.14 -11.26 4.96
N VAL A 184 17.79 -10.72 6.13
CA VAL A 184 18.36 -9.44 6.61
C VAL A 184 19.85 -9.57 6.88
N ASN A 185 20.32 -10.69 7.45
CA ASN A 185 21.74 -10.90 7.73
C ASN A 185 22.56 -11.26 6.48
N TRP A 186 21.93 -11.73 5.41
CA TRP A 186 22.59 -12.23 4.21
C TRP A 186 23.53 -11.21 3.52
N PRO A 187 23.11 -9.95 3.25
CA PRO A 187 24.00 -8.94 2.68
C PRO A 187 25.21 -8.59 3.56
N PHE A 188 25.06 -8.68 4.88
CA PHE A 188 26.15 -8.43 5.83
C PHE A 188 27.18 -9.54 5.79
N MET A 189 26.75 -10.80 5.68
CA MET A 189 27.67 -11.95 5.54
C MET A 189 28.49 -11.85 4.26
N LEU A 190 27.87 -11.39 3.16
CA LEU A 190 28.52 -11.26 1.86
C LEU A 190 29.18 -9.89 1.63
N GLN A 191 29.17 -9.00 2.63
CA GLN A 191 29.79 -7.67 2.59
C GLN A 191 29.39 -6.85 1.36
N TRP A 192 28.11 -6.88 0.99
CA TRP A 192 27.63 -6.15 -0.18
C TRP A 192 27.77 -4.63 -0.05
N THR A 193 27.77 -3.95 -1.20
CA THR A 193 27.64 -2.50 -1.28
C THR A 193 26.30 -2.04 -0.70
N TRP A 194 26.27 -0.80 -0.20
CA TRP A 194 25.07 -0.22 0.38
C TRP A 194 23.90 -0.16 -0.64
N THR A 195 24.18 0.06 -1.93
CA THR A 195 23.18 0.12 -3.00
C THR A 195 22.45 -1.22 -3.18
N ALA A 196 23.21 -2.32 -3.28
CA ALA A 196 22.65 -3.68 -3.37
C ALA A 196 21.89 -4.04 -2.08
N GLN A 197 22.41 -3.62 -0.92
CA GLN A 197 21.77 -3.86 0.37
C GLN A 197 20.44 -3.12 0.51
N VAL A 198 20.30 -1.89 0.02
CA VAL A 198 19.02 -1.15 -0.02
C VAL A 198 17.98 -1.96 -0.80
N PHE A 199 18.30 -2.31 -2.05
CA PHE A 199 17.40 -3.05 -2.93
C PHE A 199 16.95 -4.36 -2.27
N PHE A 200 17.91 -5.15 -1.81
CA PHE A 200 17.64 -6.47 -1.23
C PHE A 200 16.82 -6.38 0.06
N THR A 201 17.12 -5.41 0.92
CA THR A 201 16.37 -5.20 2.19
C THR A 201 14.94 -4.78 1.91
N LEU A 202 14.72 -3.84 0.99
CA LEU A 202 13.38 -3.42 0.59
C LEU A 202 12.60 -4.60 0.01
N HIS A 203 13.21 -5.39 -0.88
CA HIS A 203 12.56 -6.55 -1.46
C HIS A 203 12.24 -7.63 -0.41
N THR A 204 13.16 -7.88 0.52
CA THR A 204 12.95 -8.77 1.67
C THR A 204 11.74 -8.34 2.50
N LEU A 205 11.62 -7.05 2.82
CA LEU A 205 10.46 -6.53 3.57
C LEU A 205 9.16 -6.62 2.79
N THR A 206 9.17 -6.38 1.47
CA THR A 206 7.97 -6.57 0.65
C THR A 206 7.51 -8.03 0.64
N PHE A 207 8.43 -8.98 0.51
CA PHE A 207 8.11 -10.40 0.54
C PHE A 207 7.70 -10.87 1.94
N LEU A 208 8.29 -10.33 3.01
CA LEU A 208 7.81 -10.57 4.37
C LEU A 208 6.33 -10.20 4.51
N MET A 209 5.95 -8.99 4.06
CA MET A 209 4.55 -8.54 4.10
C MET A 209 3.65 -9.44 3.26
N LYS A 210 4.11 -9.89 2.08
CA LYS A 210 3.36 -10.83 1.23
C LYS A 210 3.20 -12.21 1.89
N ILE A 211 4.26 -12.78 2.46
CA ILE A 211 4.21 -14.05 3.19
C ILE A 211 3.20 -13.95 4.34
N HIS A 212 3.32 -12.90 5.15
CA HIS A 212 2.42 -12.65 6.28
C HIS A 212 0.97 -12.52 5.82
N SER A 213 0.74 -11.71 4.80
CA SER A 213 -0.59 -11.50 4.26
C SER A 213 -1.20 -12.77 3.68
N TYR A 214 -0.43 -13.56 2.94
CA TYR A 214 -0.91 -14.80 2.34
C TYR A 214 -1.19 -15.85 3.41
N GLY A 215 -0.27 -16.00 4.37
CA GLY A 215 -0.38 -16.98 5.45
C GLY A 215 -1.55 -16.67 6.39
N PHE A 216 -1.69 -15.40 6.80
CA PHE A 216 -2.74 -14.97 7.72
C PHE A 216 -4.14 -15.10 7.10
N TYR A 217 -4.32 -14.67 5.84
CA TYR A 217 -5.61 -14.74 5.18
C TYR A 217 -6.03 -16.19 4.88
N ASN A 218 -5.14 -17.02 4.33
CA ASN A 218 -5.47 -18.44 4.10
C ASN A 218 -5.65 -19.22 5.39
N GLY A 219 -4.90 -18.89 6.45
CA GLY A 219 -5.10 -19.46 7.77
C GLY A 219 -6.49 -19.15 8.34
N HIS A 220 -6.95 -17.90 8.17
CA HIS A 220 -8.32 -17.51 8.50
C HIS A 220 -9.36 -18.30 7.69
N LEU A 221 -9.19 -18.39 6.36
CA LEU A 221 -10.10 -19.16 5.49
C LEU A 221 -10.13 -20.65 5.85
N SER A 222 -9.00 -21.22 6.25
CA SER A 222 -8.91 -22.61 6.72
C SER A 222 -9.74 -22.84 7.98
N GLU A 223 -9.69 -21.92 8.96
CA GLU A 223 -10.51 -22.03 10.17
C GLU A 223 -12.00 -21.81 9.85
N THR A 224 -12.32 -20.87 8.96
CA THR A 224 -13.69 -20.63 8.46
C THR A 224 -14.26 -21.85 7.75
N GLN A 225 -13.47 -22.53 6.90
CA GLN A 225 -13.89 -23.77 6.23
C GLN A 225 -14.13 -24.89 7.24
N HIS A 226 -13.19 -25.09 8.17
CA HIS A 226 -13.35 -26.09 9.22
C HIS A 226 -14.61 -25.83 10.04
N ARG A 227 -14.85 -24.56 10.39
CA ARG A 227 -16.04 -24.14 11.10
C ARG A 227 -17.32 -24.43 10.32
N LEU A 228 -17.35 -24.12 9.02
CA LEU A 228 -18.49 -24.45 8.16
C LEU A 228 -18.73 -25.96 8.11
N SER A 229 -17.68 -26.78 7.93
CA SER A 229 -17.82 -28.24 7.91
C SER A 229 -18.27 -28.83 9.26
N SER A 230 -17.86 -28.22 10.37
CA SER A 230 -18.31 -28.65 11.72
C SER A 230 -19.80 -28.39 11.96
N LEU A 231 -20.42 -27.46 11.22
CA LEU A 231 -21.86 -27.23 11.24
C LEU A 231 -22.64 -28.29 10.44
N ASP A 232 -21.98 -29.06 9.58
CA ASP A 232 -22.60 -30.17 8.84
C ASP A 232 -22.54 -31.49 9.61
N SER A 233 -21.47 -31.73 10.35
CA SER A 233 -21.37 -32.86 11.27
C SER A 233 -22.32 -32.64 12.45
N ASN A 234 -23.25 -33.57 12.71
CA ASN A 234 -24.21 -33.50 13.84
C ASN A 234 -23.56 -33.48 15.25
N ASP A 235 -22.23 -33.52 15.35
CA ASP A 235 -21.47 -33.40 16.59
C ASP A 235 -21.45 -31.95 17.10
N THR A 236 -22.55 -31.58 17.74
CA THR A 236 -22.78 -30.27 18.38
C THR A 236 -21.86 -29.98 19.59
N LYS A 237 -20.91 -30.86 19.92
CA LYS A 237 -19.99 -30.70 21.05
C LYS A 237 -18.74 -29.85 20.73
N ASP A 238 -18.30 -29.79 19.47
CA ASP A 238 -17.09 -29.05 19.06
C ASP A 238 -17.37 -27.84 18.13
N ALA A 239 -18.63 -27.67 17.71
CA ALA A 239 -19.02 -26.56 16.85
C ALA A 239 -19.07 -25.24 17.66
N SER A 240 -18.04 -24.40 17.51
CA SER A 240 -18.07 -23.03 18.04
C SER A 240 -19.22 -22.26 17.40
N MET A 241 -20.26 -21.98 18.19
CA MET A 241 -21.44 -21.19 17.81
C MET A 241 -21.25 -19.68 18.03
N ALA A 242 -20.01 -19.23 18.30
CA ALA A 242 -19.72 -17.82 18.56
C ALA A 242 -20.08 -16.94 17.35
N ALA A 243 -20.67 -15.76 17.53
CA ALA A 243 -20.96 -14.89 16.38
C ALA A 243 -19.70 -14.65 15.53
N ALA A 244 -19.88 -14.59 14.22
CA ALA A 244 -18.84 -14.12 13.31
C ALA A 244 -18.32 -12.76 13.80
N VAL A 245 -17.02 -12.65 14.06
CA VAL A 245 -16.41 -11.37 14.45
C VAL A 245 -16.24 -10.56 13.18
N HIS A 246 -17.02 -9.50 13.02
CA HIS A 246 -16.87 -8.54 11.93
C HIS A 246 -15.85 -7.47 12.30
N TYR A 247 -14.89 -7.19 11.41
CA TYR A 247 -14.04 -6.01 11.58
C TYR A 247 -14.86 -4.72 11.41
N PRO A 248 -14.61 -3.69 12.23
CA PRO A 248 -15.36 -2.43 12.16
C PRO A 248 -15.10 -1.68 10.85
N GLU A 249 -16.17 -1.18 10.23
CA GLU A 249 -16.12 -0.49 8.93
C GLU A 249 -15.37 0.85 8.96
N PRO A 250 -14.78 1.30 7.83
CA PRO A 250 -14.21 2.63 7.66
C PRO A 250 -15.23 3.78 7.73
N SER A 251 -16.52 3.50 7.48
CA SER A 251 -17.56 4.51 7.37
C SER A 251 -18.90 3.94 7.85
N PRO A 252 -19.61 4.57 8.79
CA PRO A 252 -20.95 4.13 9.14
C PRO A 252 -21.89 4.45 7.97
N GLN A 253 -22.20 3.46 7.13
CA GLN A 253 -23.36 3.58 6.27
C GLN A 253 -24.60 3.72 7.16
N ARG A 254 -25.38 4.76 6.88
CA ARG A 254 -26.63 5.09 7.56
C ARG A 254 -27.55 3.86 7.65
N GLY A 255 -27.82 3.44 8.88
CA GLY A 255 -29.10 2.89 9.33
C GLY A 255 -29.58 1.58 8.70
N SER A 256 -29.17 0.45 9.28
CA SER A 256 -30.00 -0.77 9.25
C SER A 256 -30.96 -0.74 10.44
N LEU A 257 -32.11 -0.07 10.27
CA LEU A 257 -33.27 -0.22 11.14
C LEU A 257 -33.89 -1.60 10.88
N HIS A 258 -33.42 -2.63 11.56
CA HIS A 258 -34.16 -3.89 11.71
C HIS A 258 -33.97 -4.46 13.13
N GLU A 259 -34.30 -3.64 14.11
CA GLU A 259 -34.50 -4.09 15.48
C GLU A 259 -36.00 -3.93 15.82
N GLN A 260 -36.82 -4.93 15.47
CA GLN A 260 -38.09 -5.28 16.14
C GLN A 260 -38.88 -6.36 15.39
N ARG A 261 -38.64 -7.63 15.73
CA ARG A 261 -39.70 -8.66 15.93
C ARG A 261 -39.08 -9.89 16.58
N ARG A 262 -39.43 -10.21 17.83
CA ARG A 262 -38.95 -11.42 18.54
C ARG A 262 -39.67 -12.67 18.00
N PRO A 263 -38.99 -13.65 17.38
CA PRO A 263 -39.54 -14.98 17.13
C PRO A 263 -39.17 -15.96 18.26
N GLN A 264 -39.96 -17.02 18.40
CA GLN A 264 -39.79 -18.09 19.39
C GLN A 264 -38.39 -18.77 19.39
N PRO A 265 -37.92 -19.32 20.53
CA PRO A 265 -36.53 -19.75 20.73
C PRO A 265 -36.05 -20.87 19.80
N SER A 266 -36.93 -21.74 19.29
CA SER A 266 -36.55 -22.80 18.33
C SER A 266 -36.28 -22.25 16.92
N LYS A 267 -37.08 -21.29 16.45
CA LYS A 267 -36.90 -20.62 15.15
C LYS A 267 -35.73 -19.63 15.15
N ARG A 268 -35.41 -19.02 16.29
CA ARG A 268 -34.21 -18.17 16.43
C ARG A 268 -32.92 -18.97 16.20
N ARG A 269 -32.85 -20.20 16.71
CA ARG A 269 -31.67 -21.08 16.60
C ARG A 269 -31.47 -21.62 15.20
N SER A 270 -32.54 -22.03 14.51
CA SER A 270 -32.44 -22.47 13.11
C SER A 270 -32.02 -21.32 12.19
N ASN A 271 -32.65 -20.15 12.35
CA ASN A 271 -32.35 -18.98 11.52
C ASN A 271 -30.92 -18.49 11.74
N SER A 272 -30.43 -18.47 13.00
CA SER A 272 -29.04 -18.06 13.28
C SER A 272 -28.00 -19.01 12.70
N ILE A 273 -28.28 -20.31 12.59
CA ILE A 273 -27.34 -21.29 12.00
C ILE A 273 -27.34 -21.18 10.48
N VAL A 274 -28.50 -20.94 9.86
CA VAL A 274 -28.60 -20.70 8.41
C VAL A 274 -27.87 -19.40 8.04
N GLU A 275 -28.11 -18.31 8.77
CA GLU A 275 -27.40 -17.03 8.60
C GLU A 275 -25.88 -17.22 8.76
N LEU A 276 -25.44 -17.91 9.82
CA LEU A 276 -24.02 -18.21 10.02
C LEU A 276 -23.42 -19.06 8.89
N ARG A 277 -24.15 -20.04 8.35
CA ARG A 277 -23.69 -20.86 7.21
C ARG A 277 -23.54 -20.03 5.94
N GLU A 278 -24.45 -19.09 5.70
CA GLU A 278 -24.37 -18.17 4.57
C GLU A 278 -23.18 -17.21 4.71
N ASP A 279 -22.97 -16.64 5.90
CA ASP A 279 -21.86 -15.73 6.18
C ASP A 279 -20.50 -16.44 6.03
N LEU A 280 -20.35 -17.65 6.60
CA LEU A 280 -19.13 -18.46 6.46
C LEU A 280 -18.89 -18.86 5.00
N ALA A 281 -19.94 -19.28 4.27
CA ALA A 281 -19.82 -19.63 2.86
C ALA A 281 -19.42 -18.43 1.99
N LYS A 282 -19.94 -17.24 2.29
CA LYS A 282 -19.61 -15.99 1.58
C LYS A 282 -18.18 -15.51 1.80
N GLU A 283 -17.60 -15.79 2.95
CA GLU A 283 -16.19 -15.49 3.23
C GLU A 283 -15.26 -16.41 2.43
N LEU A 284 -15.67 -17.67 2.22
CA LEU A 284 -14.88 -18.67 1.50
C LEU A 284 -14.91 -18.50 -0.03
N THR A 285 -15.94 -17.87 -0.58
CA THR A 285 -16.03 -17.52 -2.01
C THR A 285 -15.27 -16.22 -2.29
N SER A 286 -14.85 -15.93 -3.52
CA SER A 286 -14.23 -14.64 -3.86
C SER A 286 -15.30 -13.54 -4.04
N PRO A 287 -14.95 -12.24 -3.94
CA PRO A 287 -15.90 -11.15 -4.21
C PRO A 287 -16.47 -11.16 -5.64
N LEU A 288 -15.71 -11.71 -6.60
CA LEU A 288 -16.12 -11.87 -7.99
C LEU A 288 -16.82 -13.22 -8.25
N GLY A 289 -16.84 -14.13 -7.27
CA GLY A 289 -17.58 -15.40 -7.29
C GLY A 289 -16.88 -16.57 -7.99
N ASN A 290 -15.75 -16.35 -8.66
CA ASN A 290 -15.11 -17.36 -9.50
C ASN A 290 -14.26 -18.37 -8.72
N VAL A 291 -13.65 -17.95 -7.62
CA VAL A 291 -12.72 -18.77 -6.83
C VAL A 291 -13.32 -19.04 -5.45
N THR A 292 -13.19 -20.28 -4.96
CA THR A 292 -13.59 -20.63 -3.59
C THR A 292 -12.46 -21.36 -2.90
N TYR A 293 -12.16 -21.02 -1.65
CA TYR A 293 -11.21 -21.79 -0.84
C TYR A 293 -11.70 -23.25 -0.72
N PRO A 294 -10.84 -24.27 -0.90
CA PRO A 294 -9.37 -24.25 -0.98
C PRO A 294 -8.79 -24.34 -2.41
N GLN A 295 -9.56 -23.99 -3.45
CA GLN A 295 -9.10 -24.08 -4.85
C GLN A 295 -7.98 -23.08 -5.19
N ASN A 296 -7.83 -22.03 -4.38
CA ASN A 296 -6.82 -20.99 -4.54
C ASN A 296 -5.41 -21.44 -4.14
N LEU A 297 -5.25 -22.55 -3.39
CA LEU A 297 -3.95 -23.04 -2.91
C LEU A 297 -3.14 -23.70 -4.04
N THR A 298 -2.87 -22.98 -5.12
CA THR A 298 -2.06 -23.48 -6.25
C THR A 298 -0.77 -22.69 -6.35
N LEU A 299 0.28 -23.34 -6.89
CA LEU A 299 1.55 -22.65 -7.16
C LEU A 299 1.34 -21.47 -8.13
N ALA A 300 0.47 -21.63 -9.13
CA ALA A 300 0.15 -20.58 -10.09
C ALA A 300 -0.46 -19.34 -9.41
N ASN A 301 -1.41 -19.52 -8.49
CA ASN A 301 -2.01 -18.41 -7.75
C ASN A 301 -0.99 -17.71 -6.83
N TYR A 302 -0.13 -18.49 -6.17
CA TYR A 302 0.93 -17.92 -5.33
C TYR A 302 1.92 -17.08 -6.13
N VAL A 303 2.42 -17.63 -7.25
CA VAL A 303 3.36 -16.94 -8.15
C VAL A 303 2.73 -15.67 -8.72
N ASP A 304 1.47 -15.74 -9.14
CA ASP A 304 0.74 -14.57 -9.62
C ASP A 304 0.62 -13.48 -8.54
N PHE A 305 0.31 -13.84 -7.28
CA PHE A 305 0.32 -12.90 -6.16
C PHE A 305 1.71 -12.34 -5.87
N SER A 306 2.77 -13.14 -5.99
CA SER A 306 4.16 -12.69 -5.82
C SER A 306 4.51 -11.57 -6.79
N PHE A 307 4.01 -11.61 -8.03
CA PHE A 307 4.24 -10.58 -9.04
C PHE A 307 3.23 -9.42 -8.99
N CYS A 308 2.02 -9.60 -8.47
CA CYS A 308 1.04 -8.53 -8.36
C CYS A 308 1.56 -7.37 -7.50
N PRO A 309 1.37 -6.10 -7.91
CA PRO A 309 1.87 -4.92 -7.20
C PRO A 309 0.98 -4.55 -5.99
N THR A 310 0.65 -5.54 -5.16
CA THR A 310 -0.09 -5.39 -3.91
C THR A 310 0.57 -6.22 -2.82
N LEU A 311 0.45 -5.75 -1.57
CA LEU A 311 0.96 -6.45 -0.39
C LEU A 311 -0.12 -7.25 0.33
N CYS A 312 -1.39 -7.02 0.00
CA CYS A 312 -2.52 -7.69 0.60
C CYS A 312 -3.04 -8.78 -0.35
N TYR A 313 -2.89 -10.03 0.08
CA TYR A 313 -3.49 -11.18 -0.57
C TYR A 313 -5.02 -11.13 -0.46
N GLU A 314 -5.69 -11.41 -1.58
CA GLU A 314 -7.12 -11.64 -1.74
C GLU A 314 -7.31 -12.84 -2.68
N LEU A 315 -8.45 -13.52 -2.62
CA LEU A 315 -8.72 -14.69 -3.46
C LEU A 315 -8.68 -14.38 -4.96
N GLU A 316 -9.09 -13.17 -5.33
CA GLU A 316 -9.19 -12.75 -6.71
C GLU A 316 -8.98 -11.23 -6.83
N TYR A 317 -8.39 -10.81 -7.94
CA TYR A 317 -8.10 -9.42 -8.24
C TYR A 317 -8.77 -9.01 -9.56
N PRO A 318 -9.22 -7.75 -9.69
CA PRO A 318 -9.73 -7.25 -10.96
C PRO A 318 -8.62 -7.27 -12.01
N ARG A 319 -8.95 -7.79 -13.21
CA ARG A 319 -7.99 -7.93 -14.31
C ARG A 319 -8.30 -7.00 -15.48
N SER A 320 -7.24 -6.52 -16.12
CA SER A 320 -7.32 -5.84 -17.42
C SER A 320 -7.49 -6.87 -18.55
N PRO A 321 -8.27 -6.56 -19.60
CA PRO A 321 -8.57 -7.52 -20.67
C PRO A 321 -7.37 -7.86 -21.56
N THR A 322 -6.43 -6.93 -21.73
CA THR A 322 -5.27 -7.08 -22.62
C THR A 322 -4.01 -6.50 -21.98
N ARG A 323 -2.84 -7.09 -22.31
CA ARG A 323 -1.51 -6.53 -21.98
C ARG A 323 -1.04 -5.58 -23.06
N SER A 324 -0.67 -4.37 -22.66
CA SER A 324 0.05 -3.41 -23.50
C SER A 324 1.56 -3.50 -23.30
N TRP A 325 2.26 -4.21 -24.19
CA TRP A 325 3.72 -4.30 -24.15
C TRP A 325 4.42 -2.96 -24.37
N THR A 326 3.77 -2.03 -25.08
CA THR A 326 4.26 -0.66 -25.26
C THR A 326 4.32 0.07 -23.93
N GLU A 327 3.26 0.00 -23.11
CA GLU A 327 3.23 0.61 -21.77
C GLU A 327 4.30 0.01 -20.86
N VAL A 328 4.49 -1.31 -20.89
CA VAL A 328 5.57 -1.97 -20.14
C VAL A 328 6.92 -1.41 -20.57
N SER A 329 7.21 -1.38 -21.87
CA SER A 329 8.50 -0.92 -22.39
C SER A 329 8.79 0.55 -22.06
N LEU A 330 7.80 1.43 -22.15
CA LEU A 330 7.92 2.86 -21.84
C LEU A 330 8.19 3.07 -20.34
N LYS A 331 7.46 2.37 -19.46
CA LYS A 331 7.67 2.44 -18.01
C LYS A 331 9.03 1.87 -17.63
N THR A 332 9.43 0.74 -18.22
CA THR A 332 10.77 0.17 -18.00
C THR A 332 11.87 1.14 -18.43
N LEU A 333 11.75 1.79 -19.60
CA LEU A 333 12.70 2.82 -20.03
C LEU A 333 12.73 4.02 -19.06
N ALA A 334 11.56 4.46 -18.58
CA ALA A 334 11.47 5.54 -17.59
C ALA A 334 12.14 5.18 -16.26
N VAL A 335 12.04 3.92 -15.79
CA VAL A 335 12.79 3.44 -14.62
C VAL A 335 14.29 3.64 -14.80
N PHE A 336 14.86 3.16 -15.92
CA PHE A 336 16.30 3.33 -16.20
C PHE A 336 16.70 4.81 -16.30
N GLY A 337 15.88 5.63 -16.95
CA GLY A 337 16.10 7.09 -17.03
C GLY A 337 16.09 7.77 -15.67
N CYS A 338 15.12 7.47 -14.81
CA CYS A 338 15.05 8.01 -13.46
C CYS A 338 16.20 7.53 -12.56
N ILE A 339 16.61 6.26 -12.65
CA ILE A 339 17.76 5.75 -11.89
C ILE A 339 19.03 6.49 -12.32
N PHE A 340 19.23 6.70 -13.62
CA PHE A 340 20.33 7.52 -14.13
C PHE A 340 20.28 8.95 -13.57
N LEU A 341 19.12 9.60 -13.58
CA LEU A 341 18.94 10.93 -12.98
C LEU A 341 19.27 10.95 -11.48
N LEU A 342 18.79 9.95 -10.72
CA LEU A 342 19.10 9.81 -9.30
C LEU A 342 20.61 9.69 -9.05
N THR A 343 21.31 8.92 -9.88
CA THR A 343 22.77 8.78 -9.76
C THR A 343 23.49 10.09 -10.05
N LEU A 344 23.09 10.82 -11.09
CA LEU A 344 23.66 12.11 -11.45
C LEU A 344 23.42 13.14 -10.34
N VAL A 345 22.20 13.22 -9.80
CA VAL A 345 21.89 14.15 -8.71
C VAL A 345 22.72 13.83 -7.46
N SER A 346 22.89 12.55 -7.14
CA SER A 346 23.69 12.11 -6.00
C SER A 346 25.18 12.45 -6.17
N GLU A 347 25.77 12.20 -7.34
CA GLU A 347 27.19 12.47 -7.59
C GLU A 347 27.55 13.95 -7.61
N GLU A 348 26.67 14.78 -8.18
CA GLU A 348 27.01 16.19 -8.46
C GLU A 348 26.57 17.12 -7.34
N PHE A 349 25.50 16.80 -6.62
CA PHE A 349 24.92 17.71 -5.63
C PHE A 349 24.94 17.18 -4.19
N ILE A 350 24.93 15.85 -3.97
CA ILE A 350 24.88 15.28 -2.62
C ILE A 350 26.27 14.91 -2.13
N LEU A 351 27.01 14.12 -2.91
CA LEU A 351 28.31 13.58 -2.51
C LEU A 351 29.37 14.66 -2.22
N PRO A 352 29.52 15.75 -3.00
CA PRO A 352 30.52 16.77 -2.73
C PRO A 352 30.28 17.45 -1.37
N VAL A 353 29.02 17.85 -1.10
CA VAL A 353 28.59 18.48 0.15
C VAL A 353 28.89 17.59 1.35
N LEU A 354 28.56 16.30 1.26
CA LEU A 354 28.85 15.34 2.33
C LEU A 354 30.35 15.14 2.53
N SER A 355 31.13 15.07 1.46
CA SER A 355 32.58 14.85 1.54
C SER A 355 33.31 16.02 2.19
N GLU A 356 32.93 17.25 1.85
CA GLU A 356 33.49 18.47 2.42
C GLU A 356 33.12 18.61 3.90
N ALA A 357 31.83 18.43 4.23
CA ALA A 357 31.35 18.47 5.61
C ALA A 357 32.05 17.43 6.50
N ASN A 358 32.29 16.22 5.98
CA ASN A 358 32.99 15.17 6.71
C ASN A 358 34.43 15.59 7.08
N VAL A 359 35.16 16.19 6.15
CA VAL A 359 36.53 16.68 6.41
C VAL A 359 36.49 17.80 7.45
N GLN A 360 35.59 18.77 7.32
CA GLN A 360 35.46 19.89 8.25
C GLN A 360 35.06 19.45 9.67
N LEU A 361 34.18 18.45 9.79
CA LEU A 361 33.75 17.88 11.07
C LEU A 361 34.85 17.10 11.79
N HIS A 362 35.85 16.59 11.08
CA HIS A 362 37.03 15.94 11.68
C HIS A 362 38.10 16.93 12.14
N LEU A 363 38.14 18.12 11.55
CA LEU A 363 39.12 19.16 11.90
C LEU A 363 38.66 20.08 13.03
N THR A 364 37.34 20.11 13.29
CA THR A 364 36.74 21.02 14.27
C THR A 364 36.37 20.30 15.56
N ASP A 365 36.97 20.71 16.68
CA ASP A 365 36.69 20.14 18.01
C ASP A 365 35.53 20.84 18.74
N ASN A 366 35.28 22.13 18.46
CA ASN A 366 34.27 22.92 19.16
C ASN A 366 32.83 22.46 18.79
N PRO A 367 31.97 22.08 19.76
CA PRO A 367 30.62 21.61 19.47
C PRO A 367 29.71 22.64 18.80
N ALA A 368 29.90 23.94 19.08
CA ALA A 368 29.10 24.99 18.44
C ALA A 368 29.39 25.09 16.94
N ASP A 369 30.66 25.04 16.56
CA ASP A 369 31.10 25.09 15.17
C ASP A 369 30.70 23.81 14.42
N ARG A 370 30.76 22.65 15.07
CA ARG A 370 30.24 21.39 14.51
C ARG A 370 28.74 21.47 14.23
N ALA A 371 27.95 22.07 15.12
CA ALA A 371 26.52 22.27 14.91
C ALA A 371 26.24 23.23 13.75
N LEU A 372 27.04 24.29 13.58
CA LEU A 372 26.94 25.21 12.45
C LEU A 372 27.27 24.53 11.11
N ILE A 373 28.36 23.76 11.05
CA ILE A 373 28.73 22.97 9.85
C ILE A 373 27.60 22.01 9.50
N LEU A 374 27.02 21.32 10.48
CA LEU A 374 25.92 20.40 10.26
C LEU A 374 24.66 21.14 9.74
N ALA A 375 24.33 22.29 10.31
CA ALA A 375 23.19 23.10 9.87
C ALA A 375 23.37 23.64 8.44
N GLU A 376 24.57 24.10 8.09
CA GLU A 376 24.92 24.52 6.74
C GLU A 376 24.80 23.36 5.74
N THR A 377 25.36 22.20 6.09
CA THR A 377 25.28 20.97 5.29
C THR A 377 23.82 20.58 5.04
N ILE A 378 22.98 20.56 6.08
CA ILE A 378 21.55 20.23 5.95
C ILE A 378 20.86 21.21 5.00
N SER A 379 21.15 22.51 5.12
CA SER A 379 20.59 23.56 4.26
C SER A 379 20.93 23.33 2.78
N MET A 380 22.19 23.02 2.47
CA MET A 380 22.63 22.73 1.09
C MET A 380 21.98 21.46 0.52
N LEU A 381 21.65 20.50 1.38
CA LEU A 381 21.05 19.21 1.00
C LEU A 381 19.53 19.28 0.78
N LEU A 382 18.83 20.33 1.23
CA LEU A 382 17.37 20.45 1.11
C LEU A 382 16.85 20.23 -0.32
N PHE A 383 17.38 20.98 -1.28
CA PHE A 383 16.90 20.91 -2.67
C PHE A 383 17.29 19.58 -3.37
N PRO A 384 18.54 19.09 -3.29
CA PRO A 384 18.90 17.78 -3.83
C PRO A 384 18.06 16.63 -3.28
N PHE A 385 17.76 16.62 -1.98
CA PHE A 385 16.89 15.58 -1.39
C PHE A 385 15.44 15.70 -1.80
N MET A 386 14.91 16.92 -2.00
CA MET A 386 13.58 17.11 -2.55
C MET A 386 13.45 16.48 -3.95
N VAL A 387 14.41 16.76 -4.85
CA VAL A 387 14.43 16.17 -6.21
C VAL A 387 14.58 14.65 -6.13
N THR A 388 15.49 14.15 -5.30
CA THR A 388 15.73 12.71 -5.10
C THR A 388 14.47 12.01 -4.60
N PHE A 389 13.76 12.59 -3.63
CA PHE A 389 12.51 12.06 -3.08
C PHE A 389 11.42 11.94 -4.14
N LEU A 390 11.22 12.98 -4.95
CA LEU A 390 10.23 12.98 -6.04
C LEU A 390 10.60 11.97 -7.14
N LEU A 391 11.88 11.83 -7.47
CA LEU A 391 12.34 10.83 -8.44
C LEU A 391 12.16 9.40 -7.92
N VAL A 392 12.52 9.11 -6.68
CA VAL A 392 12.31 7.79 -6.05
C VAL A 392 10.82 7.44 -6.03
N PHE A 393 9.97 8.41 -5.72
CA PHE A 393 8.52 8.24 -5.79
C PHE A 393 8.05 7.80 -7.18
N LEU A 394 8.46 8.52 -8.22
CA LEU A 394 8.10 8.19 -9.61
C LEU A 394 8.63 6.81 -10.03
N VAL A 395 9.89 6.50 -9.69
CA VAL A 395 10.49 5.18 -9.98
C VAL A 395 9.64 4.07 -9.39
N ILE A 396 9.34 4.13 -8.10
CA ILE A 396 8.67 3.04 -7.40
C ILE A 396 7.19 2.98 -7.79
N PHE A 397 6.44 4.04 -7.55
CA PHE A 397 4.98 3.99 -7.57
C PHE A 397 4.38 4.14 -8.96
N GLU A 398 4.95 4.99 -9.81
CA GLU A 398 4.42 5.22 -11.15
C GLU A 398 4.97 4.22 -12.15
N TYR A 399 6.29 4.00 -12.16
CA TYR A 399 6.93 3.21 -13.20
C TYR A 399 7.10 1.73 -12.85
N VAL A 400 7.69 1.38 -11.69
CA VAL A 400 7.90 -0.03 -11.30
C VAL A 400 6.56 -0.70 -11.03
N LEU A 401 5.74 -0.21 -10.10
CA LEU A 401 4.43 -0.82 -9.81
C LEU A 401 3.50 -0.78 -11.02
N GLY A 402 3.54 0.31 -11.80
CA GLY A 402 2.79 0.43 -13.04
C GLY A 402 3.20 -0.60 -14.12
N ALA A 403 4.48 -0.91 -14.23
CA ALA A 403 4.99 -1.95 -15.14
C ALA A 403 4.59 -3.35 -14.66
N PHE A 404 4.70 -3.64 -13.35
CA PHE A 404 4.25 -4.91 -12.78
C PHE A 404 2.73 -5.09 -12.90
N ALA A 405 1.94 -4.04 -12.72
CA ALA A 405 0.48 -4.10 -12.93
C ALA A 405 0.11 -4.46 -14.37
N GLU A 406 0.77 -3.83 -15.34
CA GLU A 406 0.56 -4.19 -16.75
C GLU A 406 1.03 -5.63 -17.00
N LEU A 407 2.20 -6.01 -16.49
CA LEU A 407 2.75 -7.36 -16.61
C LEU A 407 1.86 -8.41 -15.95
N THR A 408 1.11 -8.13 -14.89
CA THR A 408 0.19 -9.11 -14.27
C THR A 408 -1.27 -8.94 -14.69
N CYS A 409 -1.56 -8.02 -15.62
CA CYS A 409 -2.93 -7.59 -15.95
C CYS A 409 -3.71 -7.11 -14.71
N PHE A 410 -3.04 -6.58 -13.69
CA PHE A 410 -3.70 -6.05 -12.49
C PHE A 410 -4.38 -4.71 -12.81
N ALA A 411 -5.70 -4.65 -12.63
CA ALA A 411 -6.50 -3.50 -13.06
C ALA A 411 -6.55 -2.34 -12.07
N ASP A 412 -6.28 -2.58 -10.78
CA ASP A 412 -6.29 -1.52 -9.78
C ASP A 412 -4.92 -0.84 -9.70
N ARG A 413 -4.77 0.29 -10.40
CA ARG A 413 -3.48 1.01 -10.49
C ARG A 413 -3.40 2.18 -9.52
N HIS A 414 -4.22 2.19 -8.46
CA HIS A 414 -4.23 3.24 -7.46
C HIS A 414 -3.21 2.96 -6.35
N PHE A 415 -1.92 3.13 -6.66
CA PHE A 415 -0.82 2.90 -5.71
C PHE A 415 -0.56 4.08 -4.76
N TYR A 416 -1.03 5.28 -5.15
CA TYR A 416 -0.91 6.53 -4.43
C TYR A 416 -2.08 7.45 -4.76
N SER A 417 -2.37 8.41 -3.87
CA SER A 417 -3.31 9.51 -4.09
C SER A 417 -2.55 10.84 -4.25
N ASP A 418 -3.24 11.96 -4.34
CA ASP A 418 -2.70 13.32 -4.39
C ASP A 418 -2.06 13.80 -3.07
N TRP A 419 -1.13 13.01 -2.53
CA TRP A 419 -0.41 13.24 -1.28
C TRP A 419 0.37 14.56 -1.22
N TRP A 420 0.65 15.18 -2.37
CA TRP A 420 1.27 16.51 -2.43
C TRP A 420 0.36 17.61 -1.86
N ASN A 421 -0.96 17.36 -1.79
CA ASN A 421 -1.95 18.23 -1.18
C ASN A 421 -2.18 17.94 0.32
N SER A 422 -1.53 16.91 0.89
CA SER A 422 -1.74 16.55 2.29
C SER A 422 -1.38 17.71 3.23
N CYS A 423 -2.21 17.91 4.26
CA CYS A 423 -2.04 18.98 5.24
C CYS A 423 -1.40 18.49 6.55
N ASP A 424 -1.37 17.17 6.79
CA ASP A 424 -0.73 16.59 7.97
C ASP A 424 -0.07 15.23 7.65
N TRP A 425 0.81 14.77 8.55
CA TRP A 425 1.53 13.49 8.36
C TRP A 425 0.62 12.26 8.38
N LEU A 426 -0.57 12.32 9.02
CA LEU A 426 -1.51 11.20 9.02
C LEU A 426 -2.18 11.04 7.65
N GLU A 427 -2.56 12.15 7.03
CA GLU A 427 -3.08 12.19 5.66
C GLU A 427 -2.03 11.70 4.67
N PHE A 428 -0.81 12.23 4.74
CA PHE A 428 0.31 11.76 3.92
C PHE A 428 0.55 10.24 4.05
N SER A 429 0.57 9.72 5.28
CA SER A 429 0.81 8.28 5.54
C SER A 429 -0.25 7.35 4.92
N ARG A 430 -1.45 7.87 4.63
CA ARG A 430 -2.54 7.14 3.98
C ARG A 430 -2.47 7.20 2.46
N GLU A 431 -1.90 8.26 1.91
CA GLU A 431 -2.01 8.63 0.50
C GLU A 431 -0.73 8.35 -0.31
N TRP A 432 0.44 8.36 0.35
CA TRP A 432 1.73 8.18 -0.32
C TRP A 432 1.97 6.77 -0.85
N ASN A 433 1.83 5.76 0.03
CA ASN A 433 2.09 4.36 -0.28
C ASN A 433 0.88 3.53 0.15
N ILE A 434 -0.13 3.51 -0.73
CA ILE A 434 -1.40 2.84 -0.46
C ILE A 434 -1.21 1.33 -0.22
N PRO A 435 -0.35 0.60 -0.97
CA PRO A 435 -0.11 -0.82 -0.68
C PRO A 435 0.38 -1.09 0.76
N VAL A 436 1.35 -0.32 1.26
CA VAL A 436 1.86 -0.49 2.63
C VAL A 436 0.84 0.01 3.65
N HIS A 437 0.15 1.13 3.36
CA HIS A 437 -0.92 1.63 4.21
C HIS A 437 -2.02 0.59 4.41
N HIS A 438 -2.49 -0.03 3.33
CA HIS A 438 -3.47 -1.10 3.35
C HIS A 438 -2.99 -2.31 4.16
N PHE A 439 -1.73 -2.71 4.00
CA PHE A 439 -1.15 -3.81 4.76
C PHE A 439 -1.12 -3.51 6.27
N LEU A 440 -0.57 -2.37 6.67
CA LEU A 440 -0.49 -1.95 8.07
C LEU A 440 -1.88 -1.78 8.67
N ARG A 441 -2.80 -1.19 7.91
CA ARG A 441 -4.17 -0.99 8.35
C ARG A 441 -4.89 -2.32 8.62
N ARG A 442 -4.77 -3.28 7.69
CA ARG A 442 -5.42 -4.59 7.79
C ARG A 442 -4.82 -5.47 8.88
N HIS A 443 -3.51 -5.68 8.85
CA HIS A 443 -2.87 -6.71 9.69
C HIS A 443 -2.40 -6.18 11.04
N VAL A 444 -2.09 -4.88 11.16
CA VAL A 444 -1.57 -4.28 12.40
C VAL A 444 -2.64 -3.46 13.12
N TYR A 445 -3.19 -2.44 12.45
CA TYR A 445 -4.12 -1.49 13.09
C TYR A 445 -5.42 -2.17 13.52
N PHE A 446 -6.12 -2.86 12.61
CA PHE A 446 -7.39 -3.50 12.94
C PHE A 446 -7.23 -4.68 13.92
N SER A 447 -6.16 -5.46 13.78
CA SER A 447 -5.81 -6.48 14.76
C SER A 447 -5.60 -5.87 16.15
N SER A 448 -4.88 -4.75 16.23
CA SER A 448 -4.65 -4.04 17.50
C SER A 448 -5.93 -3.42 18.05
N LEU A 449 -6.81 -2.90 17.20
CA LEU A 449 -8.08 -2.29 17.59
C LEU A 449 -9.06 -3.29 18.20
N SER A 450 -8.92 -4.58 17.88
CA SER A 450 -9.74 -5.63 18.50
C SER A 450 -9.44 -5.82 20.00
N GLN A 451 -8.24 -5.44 20.45
CA GLN A 451 -7.77 -5.61 21.83
C GLN A 451 -7.53 -4.29 22.56
N PHE A 452 -7.21 -3.21 21.85
CA PHE A 452 -6.79 -1.92 22.39
C PHE A 452 -7.65 -0.75 21.89
N SER A 453 -7.52 0.41 22.54
CA SER A 453 -8.20 1.64 22.14
C SER A 453 -7.61 2.25 20.86
N LYS A 454 -8.37 3.10 20.15
CA LYS A 454 -7.95 3.74 18.90
C LYS A 454 -6.58 4.46 18.99
N PRO A 455 -6.28 5.27 20.03
CA PRO A 455 -4.98 5.93 20.13
C PRO A 455 -3.83 4.93 20.31
N VAL A 456 -4.05 3.88 21.10
CA VAL A 456 -3.03 2.84 21.33
C VAL A 456 -2.78 2.04 20.05
N ALA A 457 -3.83 1.66 19.32
CA ALA A 457 -3.69 0.99 18.03
C ALA A 457 -2.94 1.84 16.99
N MET A 458 -3.14 3.16 16.99
CA MET A 458 -2.38 4.09 16.14
C MET A 458 -0.90 4.12 16.54
N VAL A 459 -0.59 4.25 17.83
CA VAL A 459 0.79 4.23 18.33
C VAL A 459 1.48 2.91 17.99
N ILE A 460 0.82 1.76 18.16
CA ILE A 460 1.36 0.45 17.78
C ILE A 460 1.67 0.39 16.29
N THR A 461 0.77 0.89 15.44
CA THR A 461 0.96 0.88 13.98
C THR A 461 2.16 1.75 13.57
N PHE A 462 2.29 2.94 14.15
CA PHE A 462 3.44 3.82 13.92
C PHE A 462 4.74 3.24 14.48
N LEU A 463 4.69 2.56 15.62
CA LEU A 463 5.85 1.90 16.22
C LEU A 463 6.38 0.79 15.32
N VAL A 464 5.50 -0.09 14.81
CA VAL A 464 5.87 -1.15 13.87
C VAL A 464 6.49 -0.55 12.60
N SER A 465 5.90 0.53 12.08
CA SER A 465 6.47 1.26 10.94
C SER A 465 7.85 1.85 11.26
N ALA A 466 8.03 2.48 12.41
CA ALA A 466 9.29 3.08 12.84
C ALA A 466 10.42 2.05 12.99
N VAL A 467 10.12 0.86 13.54
CA VAL A 467 11.07 -0.25 13.62
C VAL A 467 11.50 -0.74 12.24
N ALA A 468 10.55 -0.88 11.31
CA ALA A 468 10.88 -1.29 9.93
C ALA A 468 11.75 -0.25 9.21
N HIS A 469 11.49 1.04 9.41
CA HIS A 469 12.33 2.11 8.84
C HIS A 469 13.72 2.16 9.47
N GLU A 470 13.84 1.98 10.79
CA GLU A 470 15.14 1.88 11.47
C GLU A 470 15.92 0.66 10.99
N LEU A 471 15.25 -0.47 10.76
CA LEU A 471 15.88 -1.66 10.18
C LEU A 471 16.46 -1.36 8.79
N VAL A 472 15.71 -0.67 7.93
CA VAL A 472 16.20 -0.24 6.61
C VAL A 472 17.40 0.69 6.78
N MET A 473 17.31 1.73 7.61
CA MET A 473 18.42 2.66 7.85
C MET A 473 19.66 1.97 8.43
N GLY A 474 19.47 1.02 9.34
CA GLY A 474 20.54 0.20 9.92
C GLY A 474 21.19 -0.72 8.90
N CYS A 475 20.43 -1.27 7.95
CA CYS A 475 20.97 -2.03 6.83
C CYS A 475 21.79 -1.13 5.88
N ILE A 476 21.31 0.07 5.57
CA ILE A 476 22.01 0.99 4.66
C ILE A 476 23.34 1.46 5.25
N THR A 477 23.32 1.88 6.52
CA THR A 477 24.49 2.47 7.17
C THR A 477 25.38 1.46 7.88
N LYS A 478 24.96 0.20 7.95
CA LYS A 478 25.57 -0.87 8.75
C LYS A 478 25.74 -0.50 10.24
N LYS A 479 24.93 0.44 10.73
CA LYS A 479 24.95 0.96 12.10
C LYS A 479 23.53 1.22 12.60
N LEU A 480 23.20 0.74 13.78
CA LEU A 480 21.92 1.02 14.43
C LEU A 480 22.05 2.29 15.29
N ARG A 481 21.39 3.39 14.89
CA ARG A 481 21.54 4.71 15.57
C ARG A 481 20.26 5.18 16.25
N GLY A 482 19.07 4.83 15.73
CA GLY A 482 17.79 5.20 16.32
C GLY A 482 17.28 6.61 15.98
N TYR A 483 18.03 7.42 15.21
CA TYR A 483 17.55 8.74 14.78
C TYR A 483 16.31 8.64 13.90
N GLY A 484 16.31 7.65 12.98
CA GLY A 484 15.21 7.23 12.12
C GLY A 484 13.94 6.95 12.90
N PHE A 485 14.06 6.01 13.83
CA PHE A 485 13.02 5.64 14.78
C PHE A 485 12.45 6.84 15.53
N GLY A 486 13.31 7.69 16.12
CA GLY A 486 12.91 8.84 16.89
C GLY A 486 12.10 9.85 16.08
N ALA A 487 12.55 10.19 14.87
CA ALA A 487 11.84 11.15 14.02
C ALA A 487 10.49 10.61 13.53
N MET A 488 10.40 9.31 13.22
CA MET A 488 9.12 8.68 12.85
C MET A 488 8.11 8.75 14.00
N MET A 489 8.54 8.46 15.23
CA MET A 489 7.67 8.58 16.40
C MET A 489 7.28 10.04 16.69
N LEU A 490 8.15 11.01 16.38
CA LEU A 490 7.88 12.44 16.54
C LEU A 490 6.78 12.96 15.58
N GLN A 491 6.46 12.24 14.50
CA GLN A 491 5.36 12.61 13.59
C GLN A 491 4.01 12.69 14.33
N LEU A 492 3.75 11.80 15.30
CA LEU A 492 2.47 11.80 16.03
C LEU A 492 2.26 13.08 16.86
N PRO A 493 3.23 13.52 17.70
CA PRO A 493 3.19 14.85 18.33
C PRO A 493 3.05 15.99 17.34
N ILE A 494 3.80 15.99 16.23
CA ILE A 494 3.71 17.04 15.20
C ILE A 494 2.28 17.14 14.66
N VAL A 495 1.64 16.00 14.37
CA VAL A 495 0.25 15.97 13.91
C VAL A 495 -0.71 16.49 14.98
N ALA A 496 -0.48 16.16 16.26
CA ALA A 496 -1.30 16.69 17.34
C ALA A 496 -1.23 18.23 17.42
N VAL A 497 -0.05 18.81 17.18
CA VAL A 497 0.15 20.27 17.09
C VAL A 497 -0.52 20.85 15.85
N GLN A 498 -0.36 20.23 14.68
CA GLN A 498 -1.01 20.66 13.42
C GLN A 498 -2.55 20.61 13.50
N LYS A 499 -3.10 19.68 14.30
CA LYS A 499 -4.55 19.56 14.56
C LYS A 499 -5.05 20.45 15.70
N SER A 500 -4.17 21.19 16.37
CA SER A 500 -4.54 22.09 17.44
C SER A 500 -5.41 23.25 16.93
N LYS A 501 -6.07 23.95 17.85
CA LYS A 501 -6.99 25.06 17.54
C LYS A 501 -6.33 26.19 16.74
N TYR A 502 -5.00 26.35 16.82
CA TYR A 502 -4.24 27.43 16.17
C TYR A 502 -4.06 27.24 14.66
N PHE A 503 -4.01 25.99 14.20
CA PHE A 503 -3.72 25.60 12.82
C PHE A 503 -4.96 25.09 12.07
N ARG A 504 -6.08 24.94 12.78
CA ARG A 504 -7.33 24.43 12.24
C ARG A 504 -7.91 25.40 11.20
N GLY A 505 -8.15 24.90 9.99
CA GLY A 505 -8.78 25.65 8.89
C GLY A 505 -7.82 26.38 7.94
N LYS A 506 -6.50 26.38 8.20
CA LYS A 506 -5.50 26.97 7.32
C LYS A 506 -4.82 25.91 6.46
N THR A 507 -5.50 25.44 5.42
CA THR A 507 -5.02 24.34 4.56
C THR A 507 -3.68 24.64 3.90
N THR A 508 -3.51 25.83 3.31
CA THR A 508 -2.27 26.23 2.63
C THR A 508 -1.07 26.28 3.58
N LEU A 509 -1.27 26.83 4.77
CA LEU A 509 -0.22 26.93 5.79
C LEU A 509 0.16 25.55 6.33
N ASN A 510 -0.80 24.66 6.55
CA ASN A 510 -0.53 23.29 6.99
C ASN A 510 0.23 22.49 5.92
N ASN A 511 -0.14 22.62 4.65
CA ASN A 511 0.58 22.03 3.53
C ASN A 511 2.02 22.58 3.42
N LEU A 512 2.22 23.89 3.60
CA LEU A 512 3.57 24.48 3.64
C LEU A 512 4.42 23.89 4.78
N PHE A 513 3.89 23.81 6.00
CA PHE A 513 4.59 23.20 7.13
C PHE A 513 4.91 21.72 6.90
N PHE A 514 3.99 20.99 6.27
CA PHE A 514 4.21 19.60 5.87
C PHE A 514 5.40 19.47 4.91
N TRP A 515 5.44 20.26 3.83
CA TRP A 515 6.55 20.25 2.88
C TRP A 515 7.88 20.65 3.52
N LEU A 516 7.89 21.70 4.35
CA LEU A 516 9.09 22.11 5.10
C LEU A 516 9.58 20.97 6.01
N SER A 517 8.67 20.35 6.76
CA SER A 517 8.99 19.23 7.65
C SER A 517 9.55 18.02 6.89
N MET A 518 9.00 17.72 5.71
CA MET A 518 9.43 16.60 4.89
C MET A 518 10.83 16.81 4.32
N ILE A 519 11.06 17.95 3.66
CA ILE A 519 12.34 18.25 3.00
C ILE A 519 13.46 18.38 4.04
N PHE A 520 13.17 19.06 5.15
CA PHE A 520 14.10 19.16 6.28
C PHE A 520 14.38 17.79 6.90
N GLY A 521 13.34 16.98 7.14
CA GLY A 521 13.47 15.66 7.74
C GLY A 521 14.36 14.72 6.91
N LEU A 522 14.18 14.66 5.59
CA LEU A 522 14.99 13.82 4.71
C LEU A 522 16.48 14.23 4.72
N SER A 523 16.73 15.54 4.65
CA SER A 523 18.10 16.08 4.60
C SER A 523 18.80 15.92 5.95
N LEU A 524 18.08 16.17 7.05
CA LEU A 524 18.55 15.94 8.42
C LEU A 524 18.93 14.46 8.63
N MET A 525 18.09 13.53 8.17
CA MET A 525 18.38 12.11 8.29
C MET A 525 19.66 11.72 7.57
N CYS A 526 19.87 12.19 6.35
CA CYS A 526 21.10 11.91 5.64
C CYS A 526 22.33 12.43 6.39
N ALA A 527 22.29 13.69 6.83
CA ALA A 527 23.41 14.29 7.56
C ALA A 527 23.72 13.53 8.85
N LEU A 528 22.70 13.17 9.65
CA LEU A 528 22.87 12.42 10.89
C LEU A 528 23.36 10.99 10.64
N TYR A 529 22.84 10.28 9.63
CA TYR A 529 23.21 8.89 9.35
C TYR A 529 24.55 8.75 8.61
N VAL A 530 25.02 9.77 7.92
CA VAL A 530 26.30 9.71 7.19
C VAL A 530 27.43 10.35 7.99
N LEU A 531 27.22 11.51 8.61
CA LEU A 531 28.30 12.32 9.19
C LEU A 531 28.51 12.12 10.69
N VAL A 532 27.47 11.75 11.45
CA VAL A 532 27.51 11.61 12.92
C VAL A 532 27.40 10.16 13.32
#